data_AF-A0A7S3WMQ8-F1
#
_entry.id   AF-A0A7S3WMQ8-F1
#
_cell.length_a   1.000
_cell.length_b   1.000
_cell.length_c   1.000
_cell.angle_alpha   90.00
_cell.angle_beta   90.00
_cell.angle_gamma   90.00
#
_symmetry.space_group_name_H-M   'P 1'
#
loop_
_entity.id
_entity.type
_entity.pdbx_description
1 polymer ?
#
loop_
_entity_poly.entity_id
_entity_poly.type
_entity_poly.pdbx_seq_one_letter_code
_entity_poly.pdbx_strand_id
1 'polypeptide(L)'
;GEGDGESDDEGDDDEHLGWVLAERLRNARFDPREMVASVISQLGESAFLVVSSFLAVAAVGLQTASRWGRQTMTGRTVAWSANEKVKVLVASAKARAEEASLRSMALRAFRDADISGDGEVDHAEVYCVVLKLYLQLRALAVVTPPSRDHVLKLAKRFDLDGSGHLGEEEFVLFVSVLFENVAARVAAQVSLAGLLSPYLAARAIMRAVDSPSVMEGARSLTPGVAAPYLSRAVVETATTAALVAILVPFTLGIVDEVFDRRAAAKIGRELRRKRRKEEAAAAKARGEAAPSAPPPAAWPWELWGGGGWGSGG
;
A
#
# COMPACT_ATOMS: atom_id res chain seq x y z
N GLY A 1 11.23 65.13 9.57
CA GLY A 1 11.45 63.77 10.10
C GLY A 1 10.41 62.91 9.46
N GLU A 2 10.62 62.60 8.20
CA GLU A 2 9.75 61.80 7.35
C GLU A 2 10.44 60.45 7.21
N GLY A 3 9.76 59.39 7.64
CA GLY A 3 10.15 58.02 7.45
C GLY A 3 9.25 57.45 6.36
N ASP A 4 9.84 57.21 5.20
CA ASP A 4 9.18 56.62 4.05
C ASP A 4 8.80 55.17 4.35
N GLY A 5 7.53 54.87 4.11
CA GLY A 5 6.94 53.55 4.23
C GLY A 5 7.25 52.73 2.99
N GLU A 6 8.08 51.71 3.17
CA GLU A 6 8.31 50.64 2.22
C GLU A 6 7.11 49.69 2.30
N SER A 7 6.25 49.73 1.28
CA SER A 7 5.07 48.89 1.15
C SER A 7 5.44 47.59 0.46
N ASP A 8 5.32 46.50 1.19
CA ASP A 8 5.46 45.11 0.73
C ASP A 8 4.49 44.82 -0.42
N ASP A 9 5.03 44.67 -1.63
CA ASP A 9 4.32 44.33 -2.88
C ASP A 9 4.75 42.92 -3.33
N GLU A 10 4.52 41.92 -2.46
CA GLU A 10 4.83 40.49 -2.70
C GLU A 10 3.58 39.66 -3.10
N GLY A 11 2.53 40.30 -3.64
CA GLY A 11 1.21 39.66 -3.80
C GLY A 11 0.93 38.91 -5.11
N ASP A 12 1.66 39.17 -6.20
CA ASP A 12 1.18 38.81 -7.55
C ASP A 12 1.88 37.60 -8.20
N ASP A 13 3.00 37.11 -7.66
CA ASP A 13 3.76 36.02 -8.28
C ASP A 13 3.12 34.63 -8.10
N ASP A 14 2.29 34.46 -7.07
CA ASP A 14 1.66 33.17 -6.73
C ASP A 14 0.53 32.78 -7.70
N GLU A 15 -0.21 33.74 -8.27
CA GLU A 15 -1.30 33.44 -9.22
C GLU A 15 -0.77 32.95 -10.57
N HIS A 16 0.37 33.50 -11.02
CA HIS A 16 0.96 33.13 -12.29
C HIS A 16 1.55 31.71 -12.25
N LEU A 17 2.16 31.31 -11.12
CA LEU A 17 2.62 29.93 -10.89
C LEU A 17 1.45 28.95 -10.93
N GLY A 18 0.31 29.28 -10.30
CA GLY A 18 -0.89 28.45 -10.31
C GLY A 18 -1.43 28.16 -11.72
N TRP A 19 -1.48 29.16 -12.59
CA TRP A 19 -1.97 28.99 -13.97
C TRP A 19 -1.00 28.18 -14.84
N VAL A 20 0.31 28.44 -14.74
CA VAL A 20 1.34 27.69 -15.49
C VAL A 20 1.36 26.23 -15.07
N LEU A 21 1.23 25.94 -13.77
CA LEU A 21 1.07 24.58 -13.26
C LEU A 21 -0.17 23.89 -13.82
N ALA A 22 -1.33 24.57 -13.81
CA ALA A 22 -2.58 24.01 -14.31
C ALA A 22 -2.50 23.66 -15.80
N GLU A 23 -1.87 24.50 -16.61
CA GLU A 23 -1.73 24.29 -18.06
C GLU A 23 -0.70 23.21 -18.39
N ARG A 24 0.44 23.15 -17.67
CA ARG A 24 1.42 22.05 -17.80
C ARG A 24 0.85 20.71 -17.35
N LEU A 25 0.10 20.69 -16.24
CA LEU A 25 -0.57 19.48 -15.76
C LEU A 25 -1.64 18.98 -16.74
N ARG A 26 -2.30 19.88 -17.46
CA ARG A 26 -3.26 19.55 -18.53
C ARG A 26 -2.57 18.96 -19.77
N ASN A 27 -1.36 19.42 -20.09
CA ASN A 27 -0.64 19.05 -21.31
C ASN A 27 0.30 17.85 -21.16
N ALA A 28 0.70 17.49 -19.93
CA ALA A 28 1.42 16.25 -19.67
C ALA A 28 0.53 15.04 -20.03
N ARG A 29 0.73 14.50 -21.24
CA ARG A 29 0.05 13.30 -21.75
C ARG A 29 0.53 12.07 -20.99
N PHE A 30 0.05 11.94 -19.77
CA PHE A 30 0.13 10.72 -19.01
C PHE A 30 -1.03 9.85 -19.46
N ASP A 31 -0.77 8.76 -20.20
CA ASP A 31 -1.85 7.86 -20.63
C ASP A 31 -2.35 7.09 -19.40
N PRO A 32 -3.53 7.44 -18.85
CA PRO A 32 -4.01 6.83 -17.62
C PRO A 32 -4.22 5.33 -17.84
N ARG A 33 -4.49 4.91 -19.08
CA ARG A 33 -4.74 3.51 -19.41
C ARG A 33 -3.52 2.63 -19.23
N GLU A 34 -2.31 3.13 -19.51
CA GLU A 34 -1.07 2.36 -19.30
C GLU A 34 -0.77 2.19 -17.81
N MET A 35 -0.90 3.26 -17.03
CA MET A 35 -0.71 3.16 -15.58
C MET A 35 -1.80 2.30 -14.94
N VAL A 36 -3.04 2.47 -15.37
CA VAL A 36 -4.17 1.63 -14.95
C VAL A 36 -3.94 0.18 -15.35
N ALA A 37 -3.47 -0.10 -16.57
CA ALA A 37 -3.18 -1.47 -16.99
C ALA A 37 -2.01 -2.08 -16.19
N SER A 38 -0.99 -1.29 -15.86
CA SER A 38 0.12 -1.71 -15.00
C SER A 38 -0.37 -1.98 -13.56
N VAL A 39 -1.17 -1.07 -13.00
CA VAL A 39 -1.73 -1.18 -11.65
C VAL A 39 -2.80 -2.25 -11.56
N ILE A 40 -3.65 -2.44 -12.58
CA ILE A 40 -4.62 -3.55 -12.67
C ILE A 40 -3.92 -4.86 -13.00
N SER A 41 -2.81 -4.88 -13.73
CA SER A 41 -2.00 -6.10 -13.87
C SER A 41 -1.39 -6.46 -12.51
N GLN A 42 -0.80 -5.48 -11.81
CA GLN A 42 -0.24 -5.66 -10.48
C GLN A 42 -1.29 -6.07 -9.44
N LEU A 43 -2.42 -5.36 -9.37
CA LEU A 43 -3.54 -5.61 -8.45
C LEU A 43 -4.34 -6.82 -8.87
N GLY A 44 -4.57 -7.01 -10.16
CA GLY A 44 -5.28 -8.16 -10.70
C GLY A 44 -4.53 -9.44 -10.40
N GLU A 45 -3.20 -9.44 -10.49
CA GLU A 45 -2.39 -10.63 -10.18
C GLU A 45 -2.09 -10.80 -8.69
N SER A 46 -1.93 -9.72 -7.92
CA SER A 46 -1.78 -9.83 -6.45
C SER A 46 -3.11 -10.09 -5.75
N ALA A 47 -4.23 -9.50 -6.20
CA ALA A 47 -5.57 -9.89 -5.80
C ALA A 47 -5.90 -11.29 -6.33
N PHE A 48 -5.51 -11.68 -7.55
CA PHE A 48 -5.66 -13.07 -8.01
C PHE A 48 -4.82 -14.02 -7.17
N LEU A 49 -3.61 -13.67 -6.73
CA LEU A 49 -2.81 -14.49 -5.83
C LEU A 49 -3.45 -14.56 -4.45
N VAL A 50 -3.96 -13.47 -3.89
CA VAL A 50 -4.67 -13.47 -2.60
C VAL A 50 -5.98 -14.27 -2.70
N VAL A 51 -6.82 -13.97 -3.68
CA VAL A 51 -8.09 -14.66 -3.98
C VAL A 51 -7.83 -16.14 -4.27
N SER A 52 -6.83 -16.50 -5.10
CA SER A 52 -6.49 -17.89 -5.40
C SER A 52 -5.87 -18.61 -4.22
N SER A 53 -5.11 -17.92 -3.35
CA SER A 53 -4.63 -18.49 -2.08
C SER A 53 -5.80 -18.78 -1.14
N PHE A 54 -6.75 -17.85 -1.01
CA PHE A 54 -7.95 -18.03 -0.21
C PHE A 54 -8.87 -19.11 -0.80
N LEU A 55 -9.06 -19.15 -2.12
CA LEU A 55 -9.80 -20.21 -2.82
C LEU A 55 -9.09 -21.55 -2.73
N ALA A 56 -7.76 -21.60 -2.77
CA ALA A 56 -6.99 -22.82 -2.58
C ALA A 56 -7.11 -23.32 -1.14
N VAL A 57 -7.06 -22.44 -0.13
CA VAL A 57 -7.30 -22.79 1.28
C VAL A 57 -8.74 -23.25 1.48
N ALA A 58 -9.72 -22.58 0.88
CA ALA A 58 -11.13 -22.96 0.93
C ALA A 58 -11.37 -24.31 0.21
N ALA A 59 -10.77 -24.52 -0.96
CA ALA A 59 -10.84 -25.77 -1.70
C ALA A 59 -10.12 -26.90 -0.98
N VAL A 60 -8.99 -26.64 -0.30
CA VAL A 60 -8.33 -27.59 0.59
C VAL A 60 -9.22 -27.89 1.79
N GLY A 61 -9.90 -26.90 2.38
CA GLY A 61 -10.87 -27.10 3.45
C GLY A 61 -12.09 -27.94 3.02
N LEU A 62 -12.63 -27.70 1.82
CA LEU A 62 -13.69 -28.51 1.22
C LEU A 62 -13.19 -29.91 0.82
N GLN A 63 -11.95 -30.03 0.35
CA GLN A 63 -11.34 -31.31 0.02
C GLN A 63 -10.99 -32.12 1.27
N THR A 64 -10.53 -31.51 2.36
CA THR A 64 -10.26 -32.22 3.62
C THR A 64 -11.55 -32.63 4.31
N ALA A 65 -12.61 -31.83 4.22
CA ALA A 65 -13.96 -32.21 4.63
C ALA A 65 -14.51 -33.41 3.83
N SER A 66 -14.12 -33.56 2.57
CA SER A 66 -14.52 -34.71 1.72
C SER A 66 -13.51 -35.87 1.69
N ARG A 67 -12.26 -35.68 2.13
CA ARG A 67 -11.17 -36.67 2.10
C ARG A 67 -10.83 -37.35 3.42
N TRP A 68 -11.59 -37.11 4.48
CA TRP A 68 -11.64 -38.06 5.61
C TRP A 68 -12.11 -39.48 5.20
N GLY A 69 -12.42 -39.70 3.91
CA GLY A 69 -12.85 -40.99 3.37
C GLY A 69 -11.88 -41.80 2.50
N ARG A 70 -10.57 -41.50 2.32
CA ARG A 70 -9.59 -42.48 1.74
C ARG A 70 -8.13 -42.00 1.63
N GLN A 71 -7.22 -42.71 2.29
CA GLN A 71 -5.76 -42.62 2.19
C GLN A 71 -5.22 -43.28 0.91
N THR A 72 -4.18 -42.70 0.29
CA THR A 72 -2.87 -43.33 -0.01
C THR A 72 -1.83 -42.24 -0.31
N MET A 73 -0.66 -42.33 0.32
CA MET A 73 0.50 -41.44 0.16
C MET A 73 1.71 -42.29 -0.24
N THR A 74 2.39 -41.97 -1.35
CA THR A 74 3.85 -42.23 -1.52
C THR A 74 4.50 -41.52 -2.73
N GLY A 75 3.76 -41.00 -3.72
CA GLY A 75 4.36 -40.38 -4.92
C GLY A 75 4.55 -38.85 -4.92
N ARG A 76 4.22 -38.13 -3.84
CA ARG A 76 3.98 -36.67 -3.87
C ARG A 76 5.18 -35.76 -3.57
N THR A 77 6.29 -36.27 -3.06
CA THR A 77 7.36 -35.42 -2.49
C THR A 77 8.34 -34.86 -3.53
N VAL A 78 8.61 -35.58 -4.62
CA VAL A 78 9.63 -35.17 -5.61
C VAL A 78 9.10 -34.13 -6.60
N ALA A 79 7.84 -34.26 -7.05
CA ALA A 79 7.21 -33.29 -7.95
C ALA A 79 6.91 -31.93 -7.29
N TRP A 80 6.75 -31.91 -5.96
CA TRP A 80 6.49 -30.68 -5.20
C TRP A 80 7.73 -29.77 -5.12
N SER A 81 8.94 -30.35 -4.98
CA SER A 81 10.19 -29.60 -4.83
C SER A 81 10.63 -28.87 -6.12
N ALA A 82 10.42 -29.48 -7.30
CA ALA A 82 10.77 -28.85 -8.57
C ALA A 82 9.86 -27.65 -8.90
N ASN A 83 8.57 -27.75 -8.56
CA ASN A 83 7.61 -26.67 -8.79
C ASN A 83 7.91 -25.45 -7.89
N GLU A 84 8.38 -25.67 -6.67
CA GLU A 84 8.67 -24.58 -5.74
C GLU A 84 9.87 -23.73 -6.17
N LYS A 85 10.93 -24.35 -6.71
CA LYS A 85 12.10 -23.62 -7.22
C LYS A 85 11.77 -22.77 -8.45
N VAL A 86 10.94 -23.29 -9.35
CA VAL A 86 10.50 -22.55 -10.53
C VAL A 86 9.62 -21.35 -10.13
N LYS A 87 8.73 -21.51 -9.14
CA LYS A 87 7.95 -20.39 -8.59
C LYS A 87 8.83 -19.28 -8.01
N VAL A 88 9.88 -19.64 -7.27
CA VAL A 88 10.82 -18.65 -6.69
C VAL A 88 11.57 -17.89 -7.79
N LEU A 89 12.06 -18.59 -8.82
CA LEU A 89 12.77 -17.96 -9.93
C LEU A 89 11.85 -17.03 -10.74
N VAL A 90 10.64 -17.48 -11.08
CA VAL A 90 9.65 -16.67 -11.80
C VAL A 90 9.22 -15.46 -10.97
N ALA A 91 8.98 -15.63 -9.67
CA ALA A 91 8.68 -14.52 -8.77
C ALA A 91 9.81 -13.49 -8.70
N SER A 92 11.07 -13.94 -8.65
CA SER A 92 12.24 -13.05 -8.61
C SER A 92 12.46 -12.28 -9.92
N ALA A 93 12.26 -12.91 -11.07
CA ALA A 93 12.37 -12.27 -12.38
C ALA A 93 11.24 -11.24 -12.59
N LYS A 94 10.03 -11.60 -12.15
CA LYS A 94 8.86 -10.72 -12.18
C LYS A 94 9.05 -9.48 -11.31
N ALA A 95 9.52 -9.65 -10.07
CA ALA A 95 9.82 -8.54 -9.17
C ALA A 95 10.81 -7.54 -9.79
N ARG A 96 11.83 -8.01 -10.52
CA ARG A 96 12.79 -7.14 -11.22
C ARG A 96 12.17 -6.39 -12.40
N ALA A 97 11.30 -7.03 -13.17
CA ALA A 97 10.60 -6.39 -14.27
C ALA A 97 9.64 -5.29 -13.77
N GLU A 98 8.93 -5.57 -12.67
CA GLU A 98 8.06 -4.61 -11.99
C GLU A 98 8.86 -3.43 -11.43
N GLU A 99 10.00 -3.69 -10.80
CA GLU A 99 10.89 -2.64 -10.29
C GLU A 99 11.40 -1.73 -11.41
N ALA A 100 11.81 -2.29 -12.55
CA ALA A 100 12.25 -1.51 -13.71
C ALA A 100 11.12 -0.65 -14.30
N SER A 101 9.91 -1.21 -14.41
CA SER A 101 8.73 -0.47 -14.88
C SER A 101 8.38 0.67 -13.93
N LEU A 102 8.30 0.38 -12.62
CA LEU A 102 7.98 1.37 -11.59
C LEU A 102 9.04 2.49 -11.57
N ARG A 103 10.32 2.14 -11.68
CA ARG A 103 11.40 3.12 -11.80
C ARG A 103 11.20 4.01 -13.01
N SER A 104 10.94 3.43 -14.19
CA SER A 104 10.73 4.22 -15.40
C SER A 104 9.53 5.19 -15.29
N MET A 105 8.47 4.78 -14.60
CA MET A 105 7.31 5.62 -14.31
C MET A 105 7.66 6.72 -13.32
N ALA A 106 8.38 6.40 -12.25
CA ALA A 106 8.84 7.39 -11.27
C ALA A 106 9.76 8.44 -11.90
N LEU A 107 10.65 8.04 -12.81
CA LEU A 107 11.53 8.97 -13.55
C LEU A 107 10.78 9.85 -14.55
N ARG A 108 9.67 9.36 -15.12
CA ARG A 108 8.76 10.21 -15.92
C ARG A 108 8.03 11.20 -15.01
N ALA A 109 7.49 10.72 -13.89
CA ALA A 109 6.82 11.57 -12.91
C ALA A 109 7.75 12.64 -12.33
N PHE A 110 9.03 12.31 -12.11
CA PHE A 110 10.06 13.25 -11.65
C PHE A 110 10.26 14.39 -12.64
N ARG A 111 10.47 14.08 -13.92
CA ARG A 111 10.64 15.10 -14.97
C ARG A 111 9.39 15.94 -15.22
N ASP A 112 8.22 15.38 -14.96
CA ASP A 112 6.95 16.12 -15.01
C ASP A 112 6.76 17.03 -13.78
N ALA A 113 7.40 16.69 -12.67
CA ALA A 113 7.33 17.39 -11.38
C ALA A 113 8.27 18.58 -11.30
N ASP A 114 9.49 18.38 -11.80
CA ASP A 114 10.58 19.34 -11.87
C ASP A 114 10.21 20.45 -12.87
N ILE A 115 9.46 21.45 -12.39
CA ILE A 115 8.94 22.55 -13.20
C ILE A 115 10.05 23.56 -13.48
N SER A 116 10.95 23.73 -12.51
CA SER A 116 12.14 24.58 -12.55
C SER A 116 13.20 24.07 -13.53
N GLY A 117 13.31 22.75 -13.71
CA GLY A 117 14.32 22.10 -14.55
C GLY A 117 15.71 22.07 -13.91
N ASP A 118 15.79 22.12 -12.57
CA ASP A 118 17.04 22.12 -11.82
C ASP A 118 17.55 20.69 -11.51
N GLY A 119 16.74 19.67 -11.81
CA GLY A 119 17.08 18.28 -11.53
C GLY A 119 16.80 17.87 -10.08
N GLU A 120 16.10 18.69 -9.31
CA GLU A 120 15.59 18.44 -7.98
C GLU A 120 14.06 18.69 -7.97
N VAL A 121 13.37 18.22 -6.93
CA VAL A 121 11.92 18.45 -6.80
C VAL A 121 11.65 19.00 -5.41
N ASP A 122 11.11 20.21 -5.35
CA ASP A 122 10.78 20.85 -4.07
C ASP A 122 9.58 20.16 -3.39
N HIS A 123 9.39 20.44 -2.10
CA HIS A 123 8.30 19.83 -1.34
C HIS A 123 6.88 20.18 -1.84
N ALA A 124 6.70 21.35 -2.49
CA ALA A 124 5.42 21.75 -3.06
C ALA A 124 5.12 20.99 -4.37
N GLU A 125 6.11 20.86 -5.25
CA GLU A 125 6.09 20.06 -6.46
C GLU A 125 5.82 18.58 -6.15
N VAL A 126 6.46 18.02 -5.12
CA VAL A 126 6.16 16.66 -4.63
C VAL A 126 4.68 16.51 -4.31
N TYR A 127 4.07 17.48 -3.62
CA TYR A 127 2.64 17.41 -3.29
C TYR A 127 1.75 17.44 -4.55
N CYS A 128 2.09 18.28 -5.53
CA CYS A 128 1.40 18.33 -6.82
C CYS A 128 1.44 16.98 -7.55
N VAL A 129 2.60 16.30 -7.56
CA VAL A 129 2.72 14.96 -8.16
C VAL A 129 1.86 13.95 -7.44
N VAL A 130 1.92 13.92 -6.11
CA VAL A 130 1.11 13.00 -5.31
C VAL A 130 -0.36 13.22 -5.62
N LEU A 131 -0.83 14.47 -5.65
CA LEU A 131 -2.22 14.77 -5.95
C LEU A 131 -2.60 14.30 -7.37
N LYS A 132 -1.75 14.56 -8.37
CA LYS A 132 -1.95 14.08 -9.76
C LYS A 132 -2.09 12.56 -9.80
N LEU A 133 -1.23 11.84 -9.09
CA LEU A 133 -1.28 10.38 -9.01
C LEU A 133 -2.58 9.89 -8.38
N TYR A 134 -3.00 10.50 -7.26
CA TYR A 134 -4.25 10.13 -6.59
C TYR A 134 -5.49 10.45 -7.44
N LEU A 135 -5.48 11.55 -8.21
CA LEU A 135 -6.56 11.87 -9.15
C LEU A 135 -6.70 10.78 -10.22
N GLN A 136 -5.58 10.25 -10.72
CA GLN A 136 -5.60 9.16 -11.69
C GLN A 136 -6.07 7.84 -11.04
N LEU A 137 -5.63 7.55 -9.82
CA LEU A 137 -6.06 6.36 -9.08
C LEU A 137 -7.54 6.41 -8.68
N ARG A 138 -8.10 7.61 -8.48
CA ARG A 138 -9.51 7.81 -8.17
C ARG A 138 -10.44 7.28 -9.26
N ALA A 139 -9.96 7.18 -10.50
CA ALA A 139 -10.70 6.53 -11.58
C ALA A 139 -10.86 5.02 -11.37
N LEU A 140 -10.02 4.39 -10.55
CA LEU A 140 -10.01 2.94 -10.29
C LEU A 140 -10.59 2.56 -8.93
N ALA A 141 -10.29 3.35 -7.91
CA ALA A 141 -10.69 3.05 -6.55
C ALA A 141 -11.05 4.33 -5.82
N VAL A 142 -11.93 4.22 -4.83
CA VAL A 142 -12.30 5.34 -3.96
C VAL A 142 -11.15 5.55 -2.97
N VAL A 143 -10.11 6.25 -3.43
CA VAL A 143 -8.94 6.58 -2.61
C VAL A 143 -8.99 8.05 -2.25
N THR A 144 -8.95 8.33 -0.95
CA THR A 144 -8.85 9.71 -0.45
C THR A 144 -7.38 10.13 -0.51
N PRO A 145 -7.05 11.29 -1.14
CA PRO A 145 -5.69 11.79 -1.16
C PRO A 145 -5.20 12.12 0.26
N PRO A 146 -3.91 11.90 0.56
CA PRO A 146 -3.32 12.29 1.84
C PRO A 146 -3.34 13.81 2.00
N SER A 147 -3.38 14.26 3.26
CA SER A 147 -3.25 15.69 3.56
C SER A 147 -1.86 16.21 3.17
N ARG A 148 -1.79 17.49 2.80
CA ARG A 148 -0.53 18.15 2.44
C ARG A 148 0.55 17.93 3.51
N ASP A 149 0.21 18.18 4.77
CA ASP A 149 1.14 18.00 5.90
C ASP A 149 1.69 16.58 6.00
N HIS A 150 0.87 15.56 5.70
CA HIS A 150 1.33 14.17 5.72
C HIS A 150 2.33 13.91 4.59
N VAL A 151 2.05 14.41 3.39
CA VAL A 151 2.96 14.28 2.23
C VAL A 151 4.27 15.02 2.49
N LEU A 152 4.22 16.25 3.01
CA LEU A 152 5.41 17.03 3.36
C LEU A 152 6.25 16.35 4.44
N LYS A 153 5.61 15.82 5.50
CA LYS A 153 6.30 15.04 6.53
C LYS A 153 6.93 13.77 5.96
N LEU A 154 6.30 13.15 4.98
CA LEU A 154 6.85 11.97 4.32
C LEU A 154 8.03 12.36 3.43
N ALA A 155 7.87 13.37 2.56
CA ALA A 155 8.93 13.90 1.70
C ALA A 155 10.19 14.27 2.50
N LYS A 156 10.02 15.00 3.61
CA LYS A 156 11.12 15.34 4.53
C LYS A 156 11.84 14.14 5.14
N ARG A 157 11.22 12.95 5.20
CA ARG A 157 11.88 11.71 5.65
C ARG A 157 12.66 11.02 4.52
N PHE A 158 12.32 11.32 3.27
CA PHE A 158 13.00 10.80 2.09
C PHE A 158 14.09 11.74 1.57
N ASP A 159 14.08 13.01 1.98
CA ASP A 159 15.20 13.94 1.86
C ASP A 159 16.33 13.44 2.79
N LEU A 160 17.25 12.62 2.24
CA LEU A 160 18.27 11.95 3.06
C LEU A 160 19.50 12.84 3.26
N ASP A 161 19.69 13.85 2.42
CA ASP A 161 20.78 14.82 2.53
C ASP A 161 20.38 16.10 3.28
N GLY A 162 19.09 16.33 3.49
CA GLY A 162 18.57 17.50 4.21
C GLY A 162 18.60 18.78 3.37
N SER A 163 18.63 18.64 2.04
CA SER A 163 18.64 19.76 1.10
C SER A 163 17.32 20.54 1.07
N GLY A 164 16.23 19.95 1.56
CA GLY A 164 14.87 20.48 1.41
C GLY A 164 14.23 20.15 0.06
N HIS A 165 14.94 19.42 -0.80
CA HIS A 165 14.53 19.01 -2.13
C HIS A 165 14.72 17.49 -2.25
N LEU A 166 13.99 16.85 -3.18
CA LEU A 166 14.20 15.44 -3.46
C LEU A 166 14.96 15.28 -4.77
N GLY A 167 16.17 14.76 -4.69
CA GLY A 167 16.89 14.31 -5.88
C GLY A 167 16.22 13.09 -6.54
N GLU A 168 16.62 12.77 -7.78
CA GLU A 168 16.03 11.70 -8.60
C GLU A 168 15.89 10.36 -7.84
N GLU A 169 16.96 9.90 -7.18
CA GLU A 169 16.95 8.62 -6.46
C GLU A 169 16.02 8.63 -5.25
N GLU A 170 15.96 9.75 -4.53
CA GLU A 170 15.16 9.93 -3.33
C GLU A 170 13.68 10.01 -3.67
N PHE A 171 13.37 10.70 -4.77
CA PHE A 171 12.04 10.75 -5.33
C PHE A 171 11.55 9.38 -5.81
N VAL A 172 12.39 8.59 -6.48
CA VAL A 172 12.03 7.21 -6.89
C VAL A 172 11.70 6.35 -5.66
N LEU A 173 12.50 6.45 -4.60
CA LEU A 173 12.22 5.75 -3.35
C LEU A 173 10.91 6.22 -2.71
N PHE A 174 10.69 7.52 -2.67
CA PHE A 174 9.46 8.13 -2.17
C PHE A 174 8.21 7.62 -2.92
N VAL A 175 8.22 7.70 -4.25
CA VAL A 175 7.13 7.25 -5.12
C VAL A 175 6.89 5.75 -4.98
N SER A 176 7.96 4.93 -4.87
CA SER A 176 7.82 3.48 -4.67
C SER A 176 7.05 3.13 -3.39
N VAL A 177 7.33 3.81 -2.28
CA VAL A 177 6.64 3.58 -1.01
C VAL A 177 5.21 4.07 -1.08
N LEU A 178 4.96 5.17 -1.77
CA LEU A 178 3.62 5.69 -1.97
C LEU A 178 2.74 4.76 -2.82
N PHE A 179 3.29 4.18 -3.89
CA PHE A 179 2.61 3.15 -4.69
C PHE A 179 2.36 1.87 -3.89
N GLU A 180 3.32 1.41 -3.08
CA GLU A 180 3.13 0.25 -2.20
C GLU A 180 1.93 0.47 -1.25
N ASN A 181 1.81 1.67 -0.66
CA ASN A 181 0.71 2.02 0.23
C ASN A 181 -0.65 2.05 -0.50
N VAL A 182 -0.69 2.69 -1.67
CA VAL A 182 -1.91 2.74 -2.48
C VAL A 182 -2.33 1.33 -2.91
N ALA A 183 -1.41 0.55 -3.47
CA ALA A 183 -1.70 -0.79 -3.97
C ALA A 183 -2.26 -1.67 -2.84
N ALA A 184 -1.69 -1.58 -1.65
CA ALA A 184 -2.19 -2.34 -0.50
C ALA A 184 -3.60 -1.92 -0.06
N ARG A 185 -3.91 -0.62 -0.06
CA ARG A 185 -5.28 -0.15 0.22
C ARG A 185 -6.28 -0.68 -0.80
N VAL A 186 -5.95 -0.58 -2.09
CA VAL A 186 -6.84 -1.05 -3.15
C VAL A 186 -7.02 -2.57 -3.05
N ALA A 187 -5.94 -3.32 -2.81
CA ALA A 187 -6.01 -4.76 -2.60
C ALA A 187 -6.87 -5.13 -1.39
N ALA A 188 -6.75 -4.41 -0.27
CA ALA A 188 -7.58 -4.61 0.91
C ALA A 188 -9.06 -4.31 0.62
N GLN A 189 -9.35 -3.18 -0.03
CA GLN A 189 -10.71 -2.80 -0.40
C GLN A 189 -11.35 -3.82 -1.35
N VAL A 190 -10.63 -4.27 -2.38
CA VAL A 190 -11.12 -5.30 -3.32
C VAL A 190 -11.34 -6.63 -2.61
N SER A 191 -10.42 -7.03 -1.73
CA SER A 191 -10.55 -8.28 -0.96
C SER A 191 -11.76 -8.23 -0.01
N LEU A 192 -11.96 -7.11 0.67
CA LEU A 192 -13.06 -6.94 1.62
C LEU A 192 -14.40 -6.81 0.92
N ALA A 193 -14.49 -5.96 -0.10
CA ALA A 193 -15.73 -5.74 -0.83
C ALA A 193 -16.11 -6.95 -1.70
N GLY A 194 -15.13 -7.60 -2.33
CA GLY A 194 -15.36 -8.71 -3.27
C GLY A 194 -15.49 -10.07 -2.62
N LEU A 195 -14.76 -10.35 -1.53
CA LEU A 195 -14.72 -11.69 -0.92
C LEU A 195 -15.37 -11.71 0.45
N LEU A 196 -14.89 -10.87 1.37
CA LEU A 196 -15.26 -10.99 2.77
C LEU A 196 -16.68 -10.51 3.03
N SER A 197 -17.09 -9.41 2.40
CA SER A 197 -18.40 -8.81 2.60
C SER A 197 -19.55 -9.74 2.15
N PRO A 198 -19.56 -10.28 0.91
CA PRO A 198 -20.60 -11.23 0.51
C PRO A 198 -20.63 -12.48 1.40
N TYR A 199 -19.46 -12.97 1.82
CA TYR A 199 -19.37 -14.13 2.71
C TYR A 199 -19.98 -13.86 4.10
N LEU A 200 -19.64 -12.73 4.71
CA LEU A 200 -20.18 -12.34 6.01
C LEU A 200 -21.67 -12.02 5.93
N ALA A 201 -22.11 -11.36 4.87
CA ALA A 201 -23.52 -11.09 4.62
C ALA A 201 -24.32 -12.38 4.49
N ALA A 202 -23.88 -13.33 3.65
CA ALA A 202 -24.52 -14.63 3.51
C ALA A 202 -24.64 -15.34 4.87
N ARG A 203 -23.58 -15.32 5.68
CA ARG A 203 -23.60 -15.93 7.02
C ARG A 203 -24.53 -15.21 8.00
N ALA A 204 -24.60 -13.88 7.93
CA ALA A 204 -25.50 -13.09 8.75
C ALA A 204 -26.97 -13.32 8.37
N ILE A 205 -27.28 -13.37 7.07
CA ILE A 205 -28.62 -13.65 6.55
C ILE A 205 -29.09 -15.04 6.98
N MET A 206 -28.23 -16.06 6.89
CA MET A 206 -28.59 -17.40 7.35
C MET A 206 -29.02 -17.40 8.82
N ARG A 207 -28.39 -16.59 9.68
CA ARG A 207 -28.80 -16.44 11.09
C ARG A 207 -30.04 -15.55 11.26
N ALA A 208 -30.20 -14.53 10.42
CA ALA A 208 -31.30 -13.57 10.51
C ALA A 208 -32.62 -14.15 9.98
N VAL A 209 -32.58 -15.01 8.95
CA VAL A 209 -33.74 -15.72 8.42
C VAL A 209 -34.34 -16.66 9.46
N ASP A 210 -33.51 -17.20 10.36
CA ASP A 210 -33.97 -18.02 11.49
C ASP A 210 -34.64 -17.18 12.60
N SER A 211 -34.60 -15.84 12.52
CA SER A 211 -35.22 -14.94 13.50
C SER A 211 -36.61 -14.47 13.05
N PRO A 212 -37.70 -14.83 13.79
CA PRO A 212 -39.06 -14.44 13.42
C PRO A 212 -39.26 -12.92 13.38
N SER A 213 -38.67 -12.21 14.35
CA SER A 213 -38.83 -10.75 14.51
C SER A 213 -38.28 -9.96 13.32
N VAL A 214 -37.17 -10.42 12.74
CA VAL A 214 -36.54 -9.76 11.58
C VAL A 214 -37.42 -9.93 10.34
N MET A 215 -37.99 -11.12 10.13
CA MET A 215 -38.87 -11.40 9.00
C MET A 215 -40.20 -10.63 9.09
N GLU A 216 -40.72 -10.44 10.30
CA GLU A 216 -41.94 -9.66 10.50
C GLU A 216 -41.73 -8.17 10.21
N GLY A 217 -40.61 -7.59 10.69
CA GLY A 217 -40.20 -6.23 10.33
C GLY A 217 -40.00 -6.07 8.83
N ALA A 218 -39.32 -7.01 8.16
CA ALA A 218 -39.07 -6.93 6.73
C ALA A 218 -40.36 -7.03 5.89
N ARG A 219 -41.33 -7.85 6.30
CA ARG A 219 -42.64 -7.95 5.64
C ARG A 219 -43.44 -6.66 5.71
N SER A 220 -43.30 -5.89 6.80
CA SER A 220 -43.98 -4.60 6.95
C SER A 220 -43.53 -3.55 5.93
N LEU A 221 -42.28 -3.66 5.45
CA LEU A 221 -41.67 -2.69 4.53
C LEU A 221 -41.99 -2.97 3.05
N THR A 222 -42.34 -4.21 2.70
CA THR A 222 -42.66 -4.61 1.32
C THR A 222 -44.00 -5.34 1.27
N PRO A 223 -45.14 -4.62 1.25
CA PRO A 223 -46.45 -5.25 1.09
C PRO A 223 -46.64 -5.80 -0.33
N GLY A 224 -47.14 -7.04 -0.47
CA GLY A 224 -47.51 -7.63 -1.75
C GLY A 224 -47.20 -9.12 -1.91
N VAL A 225 -47.62 -9.73 -3.02
CA VAL A 225 -47.42 -11.18 -3.28
C VAL A 225 -45.94 -11.52 -3.50
N ALA A 226 -45.13 -10.55 -3.93
CA ALA A 226 -43.68 -10.68 -4.06
C ALA A 226 -42.90 -10.39 -2.74
N ALA A 227 -43.61 -10.03 -1.66
CA ALA A 227 -43.03 -9.67 -0.37
C ALA A 227 -41.93 -10.62 0.15
N PRO A 228 -42.07 -11.96 0.13
CA PRO A 228 -41.06 -12.82 0.75
C PRO A 228 -39.74 -12.86 -0.03
N TYR A 229 -39.77 -12.65 -1.34
CA TYR A 229 -38.56 -12.61 -2.16
C TYR A 229 -37.89 -11.23 -2.09
N LEU A 230 -38.68 -10.16 -2.15
CA LEU A 230 -38.18 -8.80 -2.04
C LEU A 230 -37.61 -8.51 -0.65
N SER A 231 -38.27 -8.97 0.42
CA SER A 231 -37.83 -8.75 1.79
C SER A 231 -36.46 -9.39 2.05
N ARG A 232 -36.19 -10.57 1.50
CA ARG A 232 -34.90 -11.24 1.64
C ARG A 232 -33.78 -10.50 0.91
N ALA A 233 -34.02 -10.08 -0.34
CA ALA A 233 -33.04 -9.34 -1.12
C ALA A 233 -32.71 -7.96 -0.50
N VAL A 234 -33.72 -7.29 0.05
CA VAL A 234 -33.56 -6.00 0.75
C VAL A 234 -32.73 -6.19 2.02
N VAL A 235 -33.05 -7.19 2.86
CA VAL A 235 -32.28 -7.48 4.09
C VAL A 235 -30.85 -7.87 3.74
N GLU A 236 -30.64 -8.67 2.70
CA GLU A 236 -29.32 -9.06 2.21
C GLU A 236 -28.49 -7.85 1.78
N THR A 237 -29.06 -7.01 0.92
CA THR A 237 -28.37 -5.81 0.41
C THR A 237 -28.07 -4.82 1.52
N ALA A 238 -29.03 -4.58 2.42
CA ALA A 238 -28.86 -3.66 3.55
C ALA A 238 -27.80 -4.15 4.54
N THR A 239 -27.81 -5.46 4.87
CA THR A 239 -26.82 -6.04 5.78
C THR A 239 -25.43 -6.02 5.17
N THR A 240 -25.30 -6.36 3.88
CA THR A 240 -24.04 -6.29 3.14
C THR A 240 -23.50 -4.86 3.13
N ALA A 241 -24.34 -3.88 2.78
CA ALA A 241 -23.96 -2.48 2.73
C ALA A 241 -23.50 -1.96 4.10
N ALA A 242 -24.22 -2.30 5.17
CA ALA A 242 -23.85 -1.93 6.53
C ALA A 242 -22.50 -2.55 6.95
N LEU A 243 -22.27 -3.82 6.64
CA LEU A 243 -21.00 -4.49 6.92
C LEU A 243 -19.83 -3.85 6.17
N VAL A 244 -20.02 -3.52 4.88
CA VAL A 244 -18.99 -2.83 4.08
C VAL A 244 -18.69 -1.46 4.68
N ALA A 245 -19.73 -0.69 5.03
CA ALA A 245 -19.58 0.65 5.58
C ALA A 245 -18.81 0.66 6.92
N ILE A 246 -18.91 -0.39 7.72
CA ILE A 246 -18.20 -0.51 9.01
C ILE A 246 -16.79 -1.09 8.83
N LEU A 247 -16.67 -2.18 8.07
CA LEU A 247 -15.41 -2.93 7.97
C LEU A 247 -14.37 -2.22 7.11
N VAL A 248 -14.78 -1.56 6.02
CA VAL A 248 -13.84 -0.94 5.09
C VAL A 248 -13.04 0.20 5.76
N PRO A 249 -13.65 1.19 6.44
CA PRO A 249 -12.88 2.24 7.11
C PRO A 249 -11.94 1.70 8.19
N PHE A 250 -12.41 0.74 8.99
CA PHE A 250 -11.62 0.15 10.08
C PHE A 250 -10.38 -0.58 9.57
N THR A 251 -10.55 -1.42 8.54
CA THR A 251 -9.45 -2.19 7.94
C THR A 251 -8.47 -1.29 7.20
N LEU A 252 -8.94 -0.25 6.51
CA LEU A 252 -8.07 0.75 5.89
C LEU A 252 -7.20 1.45 6.94
N GLY A 253 -7.76 1.80 8.11
CA GLY A 253 -6.98 2.36 9.21
C GLY A 253 -5.86 1.45 9.71
N ILE A 254 -6.12 0.14 9.83
CA ILE A 254 -5.09 -0.85 10.21
C ILE A 254 -4.01 -0.97 9.13
N VAL A 255 -4.42 -1.03 7.86
CA VAL A 255 -3.50 -1.10 6.73
C VAL A 255 -2.56 0.12 6.78
N ASP A 256 -3.11 1.32 6.92
CA ASP A 256 -2.33 2.55 6.99
C ASP A 256 -1.30 2.53 8.11
N GLU A 257 -1.68 2.12 9.32
CA GLU A 257 -0.76 2.05 10.46
C GLU A 257 0.37 1.04 10.22
N VAL A 258 0.06 -0.13 9.66
CA VAL A 258 1.06 -1.16 9.33
C VAL A 258 2.03 -0.66 8.27
N PHE A 259 1.52 0.07 7.27
CA PHE A 259 2.34 0.60 6.19
C PHE A 259 3.22 1.76 6.65
N ASP A 260 2.70 2.67 7.48
CA ASP A 260 3.51 3.74 8.08
C ASP A 260 4.69 3.19 8.87
N ARG A 261 4.47 2.10 9.61
CA ARG A 261 5.54 1.37 10.33
C ARG A 261 6.56 0.75 9.38
N ARG A 262 6.11 0.15 8.28
CA ARG A 262 7.00 -0.47 7.27
C ARG A 262 7.79 0.58 6.49
N ALA A 263 7.16 1.67 6.10
CA ALA A 263 7.80 2.80 5.43
C ALA A 263 8.91 3.39 6.31
N ALA A 264 8.60 3.67 7.58
CA ALA A 264 9.60 4.14 8.55
C ALA A 264 10.78 3.15 8.70
N ALA A 265 10.49 1.84 8.75
CA ALA A 265 11.53 0.82 8.81
C ALA A 265 12.39 0.74 7.53
N LYS A 266 11.80 0.91 6.34
CA LYS A 266 12.51 0.91 5.05
C LYS A 266 13.44 2.10 4.93
N ILE A 267 12.94 3.30 5.24
CA ILE A 267 13.73 4.54 5.29
C ILE A 267 14.90 4.39 6.27
N GLY A 268 14.64 3.86 7.47
CA GLY A 268 15.70 3.62 8.46
C GLY A 268 16.79 2.64 8.00
N ARG A 269 16.45 1.66 7.15
CA ARG A 269 17.46 0.74 6.56
C ARG A 269 18.32 1.43 5.51
N GLU A 270 17.71 2.23 4.63
CA GLU A 270 18.46 2.95 3.58
C GLU A 270 19.36 4.04 4.15
N LEU A 271 18.89 4.80 5.14
CA LEU A 271 19.73 5.77 5.87
C LEU A 271 20.96 5.10 6.50
N ARG A 272 20.77 3.95 7.16
CA ARG A 272 21.89 3.17 7.71
C ARG A 272 22.83 2.66 6.62
N ARG A 273 22.33 2.35 5.43
CA ARG A 273 23.12 1.90 4.30
C ARG A 273 23.94 3.04 3.69
N LYS A 274 23.36 4.22 3.47
CA LYS A 274 24.07 5.43 3.02
C LYS A 274 25.17 5.80 4.02
N ARG A 275 24.82 5.94 5.30
CA ARG A 275 25.78 6.25 6.37
C ARG A 275 26.95 5.25 6.44
N ARG A 276 26.69 3.95 6.30
CA ARG A 276 27.77 2.94 6.25
C ARG A 276 28.68 3.10 5.04
N LYS A 277 28.14 3.46 3.87
CA LYS A 277 28.95 3.72 2.68
C LYS A 277 29.84 4.95 2.86
N GLU A 278 29.29 6.02 3.45
CA GLU A 278 30.02 7.24 3.78
C GLU A 278 31.12 7.00 4.82
N GLU A 279 30.79 6.30 5.91
CA GLU A 279 31.76 5.92 6.94
C GLU A 279 32.88 5.04 6.35
N ALA A 280 32.53 4.08 5.49
CA ALA A 280 33.52 3.23 4.81
C ALA A 280 34.39 4.02 3.82
N ALA A 281 33.81 4.97 3.08
CA ALA A 281 34.54 5.85 2.17
C ALA A 281 35.49 6.78 2.96
N ALA A 282 35.03 7.34 4.08
CA ALA A 282 35.82 8.20 4.95
C ALA A 282 36.96 7.44 5.65
N ALA A 283 36.73 6.18 6.07
CA ALA A 283 37.78 5.33 6.63
C ALA A 283 38.85 4.99 5.57
N LYS A 284 38.41 4.66 4.34
CA LYS A 284 39.31 4.42 3.21
C LYS A 284 40.14 5.66 2.88
N ALA A 285 39.56 6.86 2.93
CA ALA A 285 40.27 8.12 2.72
C ALA A 285 41.31 8.41 3.82
N ARG A 286 41.06 7.96 5.05
CA ARG A 286 42.01 8.07 6.18
C ARG A 286 43.11 7.00 6.20
N GLY A 287 43.03 5.99 5.32
CA GLY A 287 43.93 4.83 5.38
C GLY A 287 43.65 3.89 6.57
N GLU A 288 42.50 4.04 7.23
CA GLU A 288 42.07 3.15 8.31
C GLU A 288 41.45 1.88 7.73
N ALA A 289 41.72 0.74 8.38
CA ALA A 289 41.06 -0.52 8.03
C ALA A 289 39.54 -0.35 8.18
N ALA A 290 38.78 -0.89 7.22
CA ALA A 290 37.32 -0.76 7.21
C ALA A 290 36.73 -1.18 8.57
N PRO A 291 35.80 -0.40 9.16
CA PRO A 291 35.21 -0.73 10.44
C PRO A 291 34.60 -2.14 10.34
N SER A 292 35.01 -3.03 11.25
CA SER A 292 34.46 -4.39 11.31
C SER A 292 32.95 -4.29 11.44
N ALA A 293 32.23 -5.12 10.67
CA ALA A 293 30.77 -5.09 10.67
C ALA A 293 30.26 -5.17 12.12
N PRO A 294 29.28 -4.34 12.51
CA PRO A 294 28.74 -4.42 13.87
C PRO A 294 28.29 -5.86 14.11
N PRO A 295 28.59 -6.43 15.29
CA PRO A 295 28.16 -7.79 15.59
C PRO A 295 26.66 -7.89 15.32
N PRO A 296 26.19 -8.99 14.71
CA PRO A 296 24.77 -9.17 14.40
C PRO A 296 24.00 -8.86 15.68
N ALA A 297 23.00 -7.96 15.58
CA ALA A 297 22.21 -7.56 16.73
C ALA A 297 21.78 -8.83 17.48
N ALA A 298 22.23 -8.96 18.73
CA ALA A 298 21.95 -10.12 19.57
C ALA A 298 20.47 -10.45 19.42
N TRP A 299 20.19 -11.68 19.02
CA TRP A 299 18.81 -12.07 18.72
C TRP A 299 17.96 -11.84 19.99
N PRO A 300 16.71 -11.36 19.87
CA PRO A 300 15.91 -10.94 21.03
C PRO A 300 15.77 -11.99 22.15
N TRP A 301 16.00 -13.28 21.87
CA TRP A 301 15.95 -14.34 22.86
C TRP A 301 17.17 -14.40 23.79
N GLU A 302 18.34 -13.86 23.40
CA GLU A 302 19.52 -13.79 24.28
C GLU A 302 19.33 -12.82 25.46
N LEU A 303 18.42 -11.85 25.32
CA LEU A 303 18.03 -10.93 26.41
C LEU A 303 17.06 -11.58 27.42
N TRP A 304 16.50 -12.75 27.12
CA TRP A 304 15.53 -13.44 27.99
C TRP A 304 16.10 -14.69 28.69
N GLY A 305 17.34 -15.11 28.35
CA GLY A 305 17.96 -16.35 28.85
C GLY A 305 18.78 -16.23 30.14
N GLY A 306 18.94 -15.04 30.72
CA GLY A 306 19.87 -14.79 31.84
C GLY A 306 19.26 -14.79 33.24
N GLY A 307 18.00 -15.21 33.40
CA GLY A 307 17.37 -15.36 34.71
C GLY A 307 17.83 -16.66 35.39
N GLY A 308 19.02 -16.64 35.99
CA GLY A 308 19.51 -17.74 36.81
C GLY A 308 18.50 -18.07 37.91
N TRP A 309 17.85 -19.22 37.81
CA TRP A 309 17.16 -19.85 38.93
C TRP A 309 18.23 -20.28 39.91
N GLY A 310 18.54 -19.41 40.87
CA GLY A 310 19.33 -19.76 42.04
C GLY A 310 18.58 -20.84 42.81
N SER A 311 19.03 -22.09 42.67
CA SER A 311 18.71 -23.16 43.59
C SER A 311 19.40 -22.86 44.92
N GLY A 312 18.67 -22.23 45.84
CA GLY A 312 19.07 -22.10 47.23
C GLY A 312 18.61 -23.31 48.03
N GLY A 313 19.59 -23.98 48.65
CA GLY A 313 19.52 -24.62 49.98
C GLY A 313 18.52 -25.73 50.20
#